data_AF-T1B050-F1
#
_entry.id   AF-T1B050-F1
#
_cell.length_a   1.000
_cell.length_b   1.000
_cell.length_c   1.000
_cell.angle_alpha   90.00
_cell.angle_beta   90.00
_cell.angle_gamma   90.00
#
_symmetry.space_group_name_H-M   'P 1'
#
loop_
_entity.id
_entity.type
_entity.pdbx_description
1 polymer ?
#
loop_
_entity_poly.entity_id
_entity_poly.type
_entity_poly.pdbx_seq_one_letter_code
_entity_poly.pdbx_strand_id
1 'polypeptide(L)'
;AREAVAAYRRFGSEFGVNPWFRQSGYLFLADSPTEVERLRAVHRTVTREGLPSRWLSSEEVARRIPGVSTAGILGGSYLASDGTLYPFPVIWGLFEAVRASGVEVCLGTEVYRISARDDRRLSVDSAHGRLDADCVVNSAGGWSSEVARRAGVDLPTRPVRHEICATEPLKPFLDPMVVRASDGLYFSQTMRGELVG
;
A
#
# COMPACT_ATOMS: atom_id res chain seq x y z
N ALA A 1 -1.36 9.89 2.51
CA ALA A 1 -2.02 9.46 1.25
C ALA A 1 -1.80 10.46 0.10
N ARG A 2 -2.19 11.74 0.23
CA ARG A 2 -2.00 12.77 -0.82
C ARG A 2 -0.58 12.89 -1.34
N GLU A 3 0.39 12.96 -0.43
CA GLU A 3 1.80 13.08 -0.76
C GLU A 3 2.30 11.85 -1.54
N ALA A 4 1.93 10.65 -1.09
CA ALA A 4 2.27 9.42 -1.80
C ALA A 4 1.71 9.38 -3.23
N VAL A 5 0.43 9.73 -3.41
CA VAL A 5 -0.17 9.84 -4.75
C VAL A 5 0.55 10.88 -5.60
N ALA A 6 0.89 12.04 -5.04
CA ALA A 6 1.64 13.08 -5.74
C ALA A 6 3.06 12.61 -6.11
N ALA A 7 3.73 11.87 -5.24
CA ALA A 7 5.04 11.26 -5.51
C ALA A 7 4.94 10.23 -6.65
N TYR A 8 3.95 9.33 -6.61
CA TYR A 8 3.79 8.31 -7.67
C TYR A 8 3.48 8.91 -9.05
N ARG A 9 2.81 10.05 -9.13
CA ARG A 9 2.63 10.80 -10.39
C ARG A 9 3.94 11.26 -11.01
N ARG A 10 4.91 11.65 -10.17
CA ARG A 10 6.22 12.16 -10.61
C ARG A 10 7.32 11.09 -10.60
N PHE A 11 7.00 9.88 -10.14
CA PHE A 11 7.99 8.80 -9.96
C PHE A 11 8.76 8.49 -11.25
N GLY A 12 8.06 8.46 -12.40
CA GLY A 12 8.70 8.23 -13.69
C GLY A 12 9.74 9.29 -14.05
N SER A 13 9.44 10.56 -13.79
CA SER A 13 10.39 11.67 -14.02
C SER A 13 11.49 11.76 -12.97
N GLU A 14 11.20 11.40 -11.71
CA GLU A 14 12.16 11.49 -10.60
C GLU A 14 13.16 10.32 -10.59
N PHE A 15 12.72 9.12 -10.94
CA PHE A 15 13.52 7.89 -10.80
C PHE A 15 13.76 7.15 -12.13
N GLY A 16 13.28 7.68 -13.26
CA GLY A 16 13.51 7.10 -14.59
C GLY A 16 12.81 5.77 -14.86
N VAL A 17 11.87 5.36 -13.99
CA VAL A 17 11.16 4.08 -14.08
C VAL A 17 9.65 4.33 -13.97
N ASN A 18 8.86 3.75 -14.88
CA ASN A 18 7.41 3.87 -14.83
C ASN A 18 6.82 2.88 -13.79
N PRO A 19 6.15 3.36 -12.71
CA PRO A 19 5.55 2.50 -11.68
C PRO A 19 4.25 1.82 -12.13
N TRP A 20 3.81 2.08 -13.37
CA TRP A 20 2.49 1.70 -13.89
C TRP A 20 1.37 2.19 -12.99
N PHE A 21 1.54 3.38 -12.42
CA PHE A 21 0.55 3.99 -11.56
C PHE A 21 -0.67 4.42 -12.37
N ARG A 22 -1.81 3.79 -12.10
CA ARG A 22 -3.10 4.05 -12.73
C ARG A 22 -4.06 4.65 -11.73
N GLN A 23 -4.41 5.91 -11.93
CA GLN A 23 -5.40 6.62 -11.12
C GLN A 23 -6.82 6.38 -11.61
N SER A 24 -7.26 5.13 -11.51
CA SER A 24 -8.63 4.74 -11.88
C SER A 24 -9.63 4.87 -10.72
N GLY A 25 -9.15 5.27 -9.55
CA GLY A 25 -9.91 5.50 -8.34
C GLY A 25 -10.10 4.26 -7.47
N TYR A 26 -10.65 4.51 -6.29
CA TYR A 26 -10.88 3.50 -5.27
C TYR A 26 -12.34 3.57 -4.80
N LEU A 27 -13.06 2.44 -4.85
CA LEU A 27 -14.48 2.35 -4.54
C LEU A 27 -14.72 1.35 -3.40
N PHE A 28 -15.17 1.85 -2.26
CA PHE A 28 -15.67 1.00 -1.17
C PHE A 28 -17.19 0.81 -1.32
N LEU A 29 -17.64 -0.44 -1.35
CA LEU A 29 -19.04 -0.83 -1.46
C LEU A 29 -19.62 -1.15 -0.08
N ALA A 30 -20.78 -0.57 0.23
CA ALA A 30 -21.56 -0.93 1.41
C ALA A 30 -22.69 -1.90 1.04
N ASP A 31 -22.74 -3.03 1.73
CA ASP A 31 -23.74 -4.11 1.56
C ASP A 31 -24.69 -4.24 2.77
N SER A 32 -24.60 -3.32 3.74
CA SER A 32 -25.50 -3.25 4.89
C SER A 32 -25.71 -1.80 5.37
N PRO A 33 -26.80 -1.50 6.10
CA PRO A 33 -27.03 -0.16 6.66
C PRO A 33 -25.89 0.31 7.57
N THR A 34 -25.30 -0.60 8.35
CA THR A 34 -24.14 -0.33 9.21
C THR A 34 -22.93 0.13 8.39
N GLU A 35 -22.63 -0.57 7.29
CA GLU A 35 -21.52 -0.17 6.42
C GLU A 35 -21.82 1.13 5.67
N VAL A 36 -23.08 1.42 5.33
CA VAL A 36 -23.47 2.72 4.78
C VAL A 36 -23.16 3.85 5.76
N GLU A 37 -23.55 3.71 7.02
CA GLU A 37 -23.27 4.72 8.04
C GLU A 37 -21.77 4.92 8.22
N ARG A 38 -21.01 3.82 8.33
CA ARG A 38 -19.56 3.83 8.46
C ARG A 38 -18.88 4.53 7.29
N LEU A 39 -19.19 4.13 6.06
CA LEU A 39 -18.58 4.72 4.87
C LEU A 39 -19.01 6.17 4.66
N ARG A 40 -20.24 6.55 5.02
CA ARG A 40 -20.67 7.97 4.99
C ARG A 40 -19.94 8.82 6.03
N ALA A 41 -19.61 8.27 7.20
CA ALA A 41 -18.75 8.94 8.16
C ALA A 41 -17.34 9.16 7.59
N VAL A 42 -16.73 8.12 7.01
CA VAL A 42 -15.43 8.23 6.33
C VAL A 42 -15.46 9.25 5.20
N HIS A 43 -16.46 9.19 4.31
CA HIS A 43 -16.68 10.12 3.21
C HIS A 43 -16.73 11.58 3.69
N ARG A 44 -17.47 11.87 4.77
CA ARG A 44 -17.53 13.21 5.36
C ARG A 44 -16.17 13.67 5.86
N THR A 45 -15.43 12.81 6.55
CA THR A 45 -14.09 13.11 7.06
C THR A 45 -13.13 13.43 5.92
N VAL A 46 -12.99 12.54 4.92
CA VAL A 46 -12.05 12.77 3.82
C VAL A 46 -12.42 13.98 2.97
N THR A 47 -13.71 14.28 2.82
CA THR A 47 -14.19 15.48 2.10
C THR A 47 -13.83 16.76 2.85
N ARG A 48 -13.96 16.78 4.20
CA ARG A 48 -13.54 17.90 5.05
C ARG A 48 -12.04 18.16 4.96
N GLU A 49 -11.25 17.10 4.84
CA GLU A 49 -9.81 17.23 4.60
C GLU A 49 -9.51 17.80 3.21
N GLY A 50 -10.47 17.81 2.29
CA GLY A 50 -10.39 18.34 0.92
C GLY A 50 -10.17 17.27 -0.16
N LEU A 51 -10.38 15.98 0.14
CA LEU A 51 -10.30 14.91 -0.86
C LEU A 51 -11.60 14.89 -1.66
N PRO A 52 -11.57 14.78 -3.00
CA PRO A 52 -12.75 14.81 -3.85
C PRO A 52 -13.50 13.46 -3.82
N SER A 53 -13.84 13.00 -2.62
CA SER A 53 -14.64 11.79 -2.41
C SER A 53 -16.09 12.06 -2.84
N ARG A 54 -16.74 11.04 -3.40
CA ARG A 54 -18.15 11.08 -3.78
C ARG A 54 -18.85 9.86 -3.21
N TRP A 55 -20.00 10.08 -2.59
CA TRP A 55 -20.93 8.99 -2.35
C TRP A 55 -21.64 8.64 -3.66
N LEU A 56 -21.69 7.36 -3.99
CA LEU A 56 -22.42 6.81 -5.14
C LEU A 56 -23.60 5.99 -4.65
N SER A 57 -24.76 6.17 -5.27
CA SER A 57 -25.89 5.24 -5.14
C SER A 57 -25.56 3.89 -5.79
N SER A 58 -26.35 2.86 -5.47
CA SER A 58 -26.21 1.54 -6.12
C SER A 58 -26.31 1.62 -7.65
N GLU A 59 -27.17 2.50 -8.17
CA GLU A 59 -27.34 2.74 -9.61
C GLU A 59 -26.11 3.44 -10.22
N GLU A 60 -25.53 4.40 -9.51
CA GLU A 60 -24.28 5.06 -9.93
C GLU A 60 -23.09 4.10 -9.90
N VAL A 61 -23.04 3.17 -8.94
CA VAL A 61 -22.05 2.08 -8.90
C VAL A 61 -22.19 1.20 -10.15
N ALA A 62 -23.41 0.76 -10.49
CA ALA A 62 -23.66 -0.07 -11.67
C ALA A 62 -23.24 0.64 -12.97
N ARG A 63 -23.51 1.94 -13.10
CA ARG A 63 -23.03 2.75 -14.23
C ARG A 63 -21.51 2.86 -14.28
N ARG A 64 -20.85 2.97 -13.13
CA ARG A 64 -19.39 3.11 -13.05
C ARG A 64 -18.68 1.82 -13.40
N ILE A 65 -19.27 0.66 -13.07
CA ILE A 65 -18.70 -0.66 -13.31
C ILE A 65 -19.76 -1.56 -13.97
N PRO A 66 -19.97 -1.44 -15.30
CA PRO A 66 -21.06 -2.10 -16.03
C PRO A 66 -21.09 -3.64 -15.98
N GLY A 67 -20.05 -4.29 -15.44
CA GLY A 67 -19.94 -5.75 -15.31
C GLY A 67 -20.10 -6.29 -13.89
N VAL A 68 -20.37 -5.45 -12.88
CA VAL A 68 -20.48 -5.87 -11.48
C VAL A 68 -21.94 -5.93 -11.06
N SER A 69 -22.34 -7.05 -10.46
CA SER A 69 -23.64 -7.16 -9.80
C SER A 69 -23.69 -6.21 -8.59
N THR A 70 -24.68 -5.33 -8.57
CA THR A 70 -24.96 -4.45 -7.43
C THR A 70 -26.08 -5.00 -6.53
N ALA A 71 -26.47 -6.26 -6.73
CA ALA A 71 -27.44 -6.92 -5.85
C ALA A 71 -26.92 -6.91 -4.40
N GLY A 72 -27.73 -6.37 -3.48
CA GLY A 72 -27.36 -6.21 -2.07
C GLY A 72 -26.43 -5.02 -1.78
N ILE A 73 -25.94 -4.29 -2.80
CA ILE A 73 -25.13 -3.08 -2.60
C ILE A 73 -26.05 -1.87 -2.42
N LEU A 74 -25.89 -1.17 -1.30
CA LEU A 74 -26.70 0.00 -0.92
C LEU A 74 -26.07 1.33 -1.39
N GLY A 75 -24.79 1.29 -1.78
CA GLY A 75 -24.04 2.43 -2.30
C GLY A 75 -22.55 2.26 -2.04
N GLY A 76 -21.78 3.32 -2.25
CA GLY A 76 -20.35 3.27 -2.00
C GLY A 76 -19.66 4.64 -1.93
N SER A 77 -18.47 4.65 -1.34
CA SER A 77 -17.60 5.82 -1.30
C SER A 77 -16.53 5.68 -2.39
N TYR A 78 -16.54 6.60 -3.34
CA TYR A 78 -15.60 6.64 -4.46
C TYR A 78 -14.60 7.79 -4.29
N LEU A 79 -13.32 7.51 -4.53
CA LEU A 79 -12.28 8.53 -4.59
C LEU A 79 -11.48 8.39 -5.89
N ALA A 80 -11.70 9.31 -6.83
CA ALA A 80 -11.09 9.25 -8.16
C ALA A 80 -9.57 9.53 -8.17
N SER A 81 -9.06 10.20 -7.14
CA SER A 81 -7.63 10.52 -7.03
C SER A 81 -6.76 9.33 -6.65
N ASP A 82 -7.37 8.23 -6.20
CA ASP A 82 -6.64 7.03 -5.81
C ASP A 82 -6.38 6.13 -7.02
N GLY A 83 -5.63 5.05 -6.81
CA GLY A 83 -5.24 4.17 -7.89
C GLY A 83 -4.42 2.97 -7.45
N THR A 84 -4.04 2.18 -8.44
CA THR A 84 -3.16 1.03 -8.26
C THR A 84 -1.84 1.25 -8.98
N LEU A 85 -0.79 0.57 -8.54
CA LEU A 85 0.52 0.58 -9.21
C LEU A 85 1.10 -0.83 -9.19
N TYR A 86 2.16 -1.03 -9.98
CA TYR A 86 2.96 -2.23 -9.88
C TYR A 86 4.13 -1.96 -8.93
N PRO A 87 4.25 -2.68 -7.80
CA PRO A 87 5.18 -2.31 -6.74
C PRO A 87 6.65 -2.56 -7.10
N PHE A 88 6.94 -3.55 -7.96
CA PHE A 88 8.34 -3.91 -8.26
C PHE A 88 9.13 -2.79 -8.95
N PRO A 89 8.61 -2.10 -9.99
CA PRO A 89 9.28 -0.93 -10.55
C PRO A 89 9.51 0.21 -9.54
N VAL A 90 8.61 0.39 -8.57
CA VAL A 90 8.80 1.36 -7.48
C VAL A 90 10.00 0.99 -6.62
N ILE A 91 10.05 -0.26 -6.16
CA ILE A 91 11.16 -0.77 -5.34
C ILE A 91 12.48 -0.65 -6.10
N TRP A 92 12.49 -1.06 -7.37
CA TRP A 92 13.66 -0.98 -8.24
C TRP A 92 14.15 0.46 -8.43
N GLY A 93 13.26 1.38 -8.79
CA GLY A 93 13.61 2.79 -8.99
C GLY A 93 14.18 3.44 -7.73
N LEU A 94 13.59 3.15 -6.57
CA LEU A 94 14.11 3.65 -5.29
C LEU A 94 15.48 3.02 -4.94
N PHE A 95 15.65 1.71 -5.16
CA PHE A 95 16.91 1.01 -4.91
C PHE A 95 18.05 1.59 -5.75
N GLU A 96 17.84 1.78 -7.05
CA GLU A 96 18.85 2.35 -7.93
C GLU A 96 19.17 3.80 -7.57
N ALA A 97 18.17 4.60 -7.18
CA ALA A 97 18.39 5.98 -6.73
C ALA A 97 19.21 6.07 -5.44
N VAL A 98 18.96 5.17 -4.47
CA VAL A 98 19.74 5.07 -3.23
C VAL A 98 21.18 4.66 -3.52
N ARG A 99 21.40 3.69 -4.42
CA ARG A 99 22.76 3.31 -4.82
C ARG A 99 23.50 4.44 -5.53
N ALA A 100 22.82 5.15 -6.43
CA ALA A 100 23.39 6.26 -7.17
C ALA A 100 23.74 7.47 -6.28
N SER A 101 23.07 7.63 -5.13
CA SER A 101 23.38 8.69 -4.16
C SER A 101 24.59 8.39 -3.27
N GLY A 102 25.24 7.24 -3.45
CA GLY A 102 26.43 6.83 -2.71
C GLY A 102 26.13 6.12 -1.38
N VAL A 103 24.86 5.78 -1.11
CA VAL A 103 24.51 4.95 0.05
C VAL A 103 24.98 3.52 -0.19
N GLU A 104 25.66 2.95 0.80
CA GLU A 104 26.05 1.54 0.77
C GLU A 104 24.83 0.65 1.03
N VAL A 105 24.58 -0.31 0.13
CA VAL A 105 23.45 -1.24 0.23
C VAL A 105 23.97 -2.67 0.31
N CYS A 106 23.87 -3.26 1.50
CA CYS A 106 24.35 -4.60 1.79
C CYS A 106 23.19 -5.61 1.74
N LEU A 107 22.93 -6.19 0.57
CA LEU A 107 21.95 -7.26 0.40
C LEU A 107 22.45 -8.57 1.01
N GLY A 108 21.54 -9.46 1.40
CA GLY A 108 21.90 -10.74 2.04
C GLY A 108 22.59 -10.59 3.40
N THR A 109 22.53 -9.40 4.01
CA THR A 109 23.18 -9.09 5.28
C THR A 109 22.17 -9.15 6.42
N GLU A 110 22.17 -10.25 7.17
CA GLU A 110 21.33 -10.36 8.35
C GLU A 110 21.91 -9.59 9.54
N VAL A 111 21.07 -8.83 10.25
CA VAL A 111 21.42 -8.11 11.49
C VAL A 111 21.16 -9.00 12.69
N TYR A 112 22.16 -9.48 13.41
CA TYR A 112 21.97 -10.41 14.54
C TYR A 112 21.68 -9.72 15.87
N ARG A 113 22.28 -8.55 16.09
CA ARG A 113 22.19 -7.82 17.36
C ARG A 113 22.34 -6.32 17.13
N ILE A 114 21.61 -5.54 17.92
CA ILE A 114 21.75 -4.09 18.01
C ILE A 114 22.03 -3.77 19.47
N SER A 115 23.04 -2.96 19.77
CA SER A 115 23.42 -2.62 21.15
C SER A 115 23.83 -1.17 21.28
N ALA A 116 23.43 -0.53 22.38
CA ALA A 116 23.91 0.80 22.72
C ALA A 116 25.34 0.72 23.25
N ARG A 117 26.14 1.74 22.92
CA ARG A 117 27.50 1.95 23.41
C ARG A 117 27.51 3.06 24.46
N ASP A 118 28.60 3.13 25.23
CA ASP A 118 28.77 4.13 26.29
C ASP A 118 28.79 5.58 25.76
N ASP A 119 29.23 5.77 24.50
CA ASP A 119 29.25 7.06 23.79
C ASP A 119 27.90 7.43 23.13
N ARG A 120 26.82 6.69 23.47
CA ARG A 120 25.47 6.83 22.90
C ARG A 120 25.31 6.40 21.43
N ARG A 121 26.36 5.89 20.78
CA ARG A 121 26.23 5.29 19.45
C ARG A 121 25.60 3.90 19.55
N LEU A 122 25.11 3.41 18.41
CA LEU A 122 24.59 2.06 18.26
C LEU A 122 25.60 1.20 17.51
N SER A 123 25.80 -0.02 17.98
CA SER A 123 26.55 -1.07 17.29
C SER A 123 25.57 -2.08 16.72
N VAL A 124 25.75 -2.43 15.45
CA VAL A 124 24.95 -3.43 14.72
C VAL A 124 25.88 -4.57 14.34
N ASP A 125 25.68 -5.74 14.95
CA ASP A 125 26.38 -6.96 14.57
C ASP A 125 25.62 -7.64 13.43
N SER A 126 26.31 -7.97 12.34
CA SER A 126 25.72 -8.55 11.13
C SER A 126 26.57 -9.65 10.52
N ALA A 127 26.05 -10.32 9.49
CA ALA A 127 26.78 -11.32 8.71
C ALA A 127 28.09 -10.82 8.10
N HIS A 128 28.23 -9.50 7.87
CA HIS A 128 29.42 -8.87 7.30
C HIS A 128 30.29 -8.16 8.34
N GLY A 129 30.03 -8.41 9.63
CA GLY A 129 30.76 -7.80 10.74
C GLY A 129 29.96 -6.73 11.45
N ARG A 130 30.68 -5.89 12.21
CA ARG A 130 30.11 -4.87 13.08
C ARG A 130 30.11 -3.51 12.39
N LEU A 131 28.97 -2.82 12.47
CA LEU A 131 28.75 -1.47 11.98
C LEU A 131 28.39 -0.55 13.14
N ASP A 132 28.99 0.64 13.21
CA ASP A 132 28.64 1.67 14.19
C ASP A 132 27.77 2.74 13.52
N ALA A 133 26.65 3.11 14.14
CA ALA A 133 25.72 4.09 13.63
C ALA A 133 25.22 5.03 14.75
N ASP A 134 24.99 6.29 14.42
CA ASP A 134 24.36 7.25 15.34
C ASP A 134 22.84 7.00 15.47
N CYS A 135 22.23 6.37 14.46
CA CYS A 135 20.82 6.00 14.43
C CYS A 135 20.60 4.71 13.64
N VAL A 136 19.65 3.88 14.08
CA VAL A 136 19.19 2.69 13.36
C VAL A 136 17.68 2.81 13.17
N VAL A 137 17.22 2.70 11.93
CA VAL A 137 15.80 2.70 11.57
C VAL A 137 15.36 1.28 11.25
N ASN A 138 14.36 0.77 11.98
CA ASN A 138 13.79 -0.54 11.71
C ASN A 138 12.72 -0.44 10.61
N SER A 139 13.05 -0.91 9.41
CA SER A 139 12.15 -0.99 8.26
C SER A 139 11.95 -2.43 7.76
N ALA A 140 12.04 -3.42 8.67
CA ALA A 140 12.06 -4.85 8.33
C ALA A 140 10.67 -5.48 8.05
N GLY A 141 9.63 -4.68 7.77
CA GLY A 141 8.30 -5.18 7.40
C GLY A 141 7.74 -6.20 8.39
N GLY A 142 7.36 -7.39 7.90
CA GLY A 142 6.83 -8.48 8.73
C GLY A 142 7.81 -9.03 9.79
N TRP A 143 9.11 -8.75 9.66
CA TRP A 143 10.15 -9.13 10.63
C TRP A 143 10.48 -8.00 11.62
N SER A 144 9.76 -6.88 11.59
CA SER A 144 10.04 -5.70 12.44
C SER A 144 10.11 -6.05 13.93
N SER A 145 9.18 -6.86 14.45
CA SER A 145 9.20 -7.30 15.85
C SER A 145 10.42 -8.16 16.18
N GLU A 146 10.87 -8.98 15.24
CA GLU A 146 12.07 -9.80 15.43
C GLU A 146 13.33 -8.95 15.48
N VAL A 147 13.50 -8.03 14.53
CA VAL A 147 14.62 -7.09 14.50
C VAL A 147 14.62 -6.19 15.74
N ALA A 148 13.46 -5.75 16.22
CA ALA A 148 13.36 -4.94 17.43
C ALA A 148 13.80 -5.70 18.69
N ARG A 149 13.45 -6.99 18.80
CA ARG A 149 13.93 -7.84 19.91
C ARG A 149 15.45 -7.99 19.91
N ARG A 150 16.10 -7.95 18.74
CA ARG A 150 17.58 -7.93 18.63
C ARG A 150 18.19 -6.65 19.21
N ALA A 151 17.40 -5.61 19.43
CA ALA A 151 17.73 -4.37 20.15
C ALA A 151 17.20 -4.33 21.60
N GLY A 152 16.61 -5.42 22.10
CA GLY A 152 15.97 -5.46 23.43
C GLY A 152 14.63 -4.73 23.52
N VAL A 153 14.01 -4.39 22.38
CA VAL A 153 12.72 -3.70 22.32
C VAL A 153 11.63 -4.70 21.94
N ASP A 154 10.55 -4.74 22.72
CA ASP A 154 9.36 -5.51 22.36
C ASP A 154 8.38 -4.64 21.57
N LEU A 155 8.06 -5.04 20.34
CA LEU A 155 7.07 -4.36 19.51
C LEU A 155 5.76 -5.16 19.50
N PRO A 156 4.60 -4.53 19.76
CA PRO A 156 3.31 -5.21 19.82
C PRO A 156 2.73 -5.49 18.41
N THR A 157 3.55 -6.01 17.50
CA THR A 157 3.18 -6.33 16.13
C THR A 157 3.40 -7.81 15.82
N ARG A 158 2.55 -8.39 14.98
CA ARG A 158 2.66 -9.77 14.48
C ARG A 158 2.34 -9.83 12.99
N PRO A 159 3.05 -10.65 12.21
CA PRO A 159 2.71 -10.86 10.81
C PRO A 159 1.37 -11.61 10.71
N VAL A 160 0.58 -11.25 9.71
CA VAL A 160 -0.66 -11.94 9.35
C VAL A 160 -0.55 -12.41 7.91
N ARG A 161 -1.12 -13.58 7.62
CA ARG A 161 -1.19 -14.09 6.25
C ARG A 161 -2.36 -13.42 5.54
N HIS A 162 -2.11 -12.98 4.32
CA HIS A 162 -3.11 -12.46 3.41
C HIS A 162 -2.91 -13.17 2.07
N GLU A 163 -3.99 -13.72 1.52
CA GLU A 163 -3.97 -14.45 0.26
C GLU A 163 -4.48 -13.53 -0.84
N ILE A 164 -3.91 -13.69 -2.03
CA ILE A 164 -4.30 -12.95 -3.22
C ILE A 164 -4.46 -13.99 -4.32
N CYS A 165 -5.61 -13.96 -4.98
CA CYS A 165 -5.88 -14.77 -6.15
C CYS A 165 -5.73 -13.92 -7.42
N ALA A 166 -5.36 -14.57 -8.53
CA ALA A 166 -5.34 -13.96 -9.84
C ALA A 166 -6.16 -14.82 -10.81
N THR A 167 -7.08 -14.21 -11.55
CA THR A 167 -7.83 -14.91 -12.60
C THR A 167 -6.98 -15.05 -13.87
N GLU A 168 -7.49 -15.81 -14.84
CA GLU A 168 -7.04 -15.64 -16.22
C GLU A 168 -7.32 -14.20 -16.72
N PRO A 169 -6.56 -13.72 -17.71
CA PRO A 169 -6.78 -12.40 -18.31
C PRO A 169 -8.19 -12.22 -18.90
N LEU A 170 -8.87 -11.16 -18.48
CA LEU A 170 -10.14 -10.70 -19.04
C LEU A 170 -9.96 -9.38 -19.80
N LYS A 171 -10.87 -9.09 -20.72
CA LYS A 171 -10.93 -7.75 -21.34
C LYS A 171 -11.11 -6.69 -20.24
N PRO A 172 -10.46 -5.51 -20.35
CA PRO A 172 -10.63 -4.45 -19.36
C PRO A 172 -12.10 -4.04 -19.19
N PHE A 173 -12.61 -4.11 -17.96
CA PHE A 173 -13.95 -3.66 -17.59
C PHE A 173 -14.01 -3.06 -16.18
N LEU A 174 -13.03 -3.36 -15.33
CA LEU A 174 -12.93 -2.85 -13.97
C LEU A 174 -11.84 -1.77 -13.90
N ASP A 175 -12.29 -0.53 -13.97
CA ASP A 175 -11.42 0.63 -13.81
C ASP A 175 -10.96 0.79 -12.35
N PRO A 176 -11.83 1.14 -11.38
CA PRO A 176 -11.39 1.39 -10.02
C PRO A 176 -10.99 0.09 -9.32
N MET A 177 -10.12 0.20 -8.32
CA MET A 177 -10.04 -0.84 -7.30
C MET A 177 -11.36 -0.83 -6.52
N VAL A 178 -11.91 -2.01 -6.25
CA VAL A 178 -13.17 -2.17 -5.51
C VAL A 178 -12.89 -2.92 -4.23
N VAL A 179 -13.49 -2.49 -3.12
CA VAL A 179 -13.46 -3.19 -1.83
C VAL A 179 -14.87 -3.35 -1.33
N ARG A 180 -15.23 -4.54 -0.87
CA ARG A 180 -16.44 -4.76 -0.10
C ARG A 180 -16.16 -4.47 1.37
N ALA A 181 -16.92 -3.56 1.94
CA ALA A 181 -16.60 -2.98 3.23
C ALA A 181 -16.79 -3.95 4.40
N SER A 182 -17.71 -4.92 4.27
CA SER A 182 -18.09 -5.86 5.32
C SER A 182 -17.03 -6.93 5.64
N ASP A 183 -16.30 -7.41 4.64
CA ASP A 183 -15.29 -8.46 4.79
C ASP A 183 -13.90 -8.07 4.30
N GLY A 184 -13.77 -6.90 3.66
CA GLY A 184 -12.51 -6.40 3.15
C GLY A 184 -12.05 -7.06 1.85
N LEU A 185 -12.87 -7.91 1.22
CA LEU A 185 -12.58 -8.50 -0.08
C LEU A 185 -12.40 -7.38 -1.10
N TYR A 186 -11.31 -7.44 -1.88
CA TYR A 186 -11.01 -6.41 -2.86
C TYR A 186 -10.61 -7.00 -4.18
N PHE A 187 -10.77 -6.21 -5.24
CA PHE A 187 -10.31 -6.57 -6.57
C PHE A 187 -9.79 -5.33 -7.30
N SER A 188 -8.77 -5.53 -8.10
CA SER A 188 -8.39 -4.62 -9.17
C SER A 188 -8.10 -5.42 -10.43
N GLN A 189 -8.31 -4.83 -11.59
CA GLN A 189 -7.88 -5.44 -12.84
C GLN A 189 -6.50 -4.94 -13.21
N THR A 190 -5.54 -5.85 -13.39
CA THR A 190 -4.19 -5.51 -13.80
C THR A 190 -4.13 -5.03 -15.24
N MET A 191 -3.01 -4.46 -15.65
CA MET A 191 -2.76 -4.09 -17.05
C MET A 191 -2.69 -5.30 -18.00
N ARG A 192 -2.48 -6.52 -17.46
CA ARG A 192 -2.53 -7.76 -18.24
C ARG A 192 -3.95 -8.34 -18.33
N GLY A 193 -4.91 -7.77 -17.59
CA GLY A 193 -6.32 -8.16 -17.63
C GLY A 193 -6.76 -9.09 -16.50
N GLU A 194 -5.85 -9.57 -15.65
CA GLU A 194 -6.19 -10.43 -14.50
C GLU A 194 -6.99 -9.63 -13.46
N LEU A 195 -8.01 -10.22 -12.85
CA LEU A 195 -8.57 -9.70 -11.61
C LEU A 195 -7.72 -10.22 -10.46
N VAL A 196 -7.22 -9.31 -9.64
CA VAL A 196 -6.31 -9.59 -8.53
C VAL A 196 -6.85 -9.01 -7.23
N GLY A 197 -6.89 -9.84 -6.19
CA GLY A 197 -7.18 -9.46 -4.82
C GLY A 197 -7.46 -10.65 -3.92
#